data_AF-A0A127CGZ1-F1
#
_entry.id   AF-A0A127CGZ1-F1
#
_cell.length_a   1.000
_cell.length_b   1.000
_cell.length_c   1.000
_cell.angle_alpha   90.00
_cell.angle_beta   90.00
_cell.angle_gamma   90.00
#
_symmetry.space_group_name_H-M   'P 1'
#
loop_
_entity.id
_entity.type
_entity.pdbx_description
1 polymer ?
#
loop_
_entity_poly.entity_id
_entity_poly.type
_entity_poly.pdbx_seq_one_letter_code
_entity_poly.pdbx_strand_id
1 'polypeptide(L)' 'MNGLWRTKPVALKIDLRVGETLQVGEARLKLVRKAGQVATLVIDAPREMKITSQNPLIKEPNREVG' A
#
# COMPACT_ATOMS: atom_id res chain seq x y z
N MET A 1 -6.49 13.81 -33.22
CA MET A 1 -7.55 13.32 -32.31
C MET A 1 -6.90 13.01 -30.96
N ASN A 2 -6.88 13.95 -30.02
CA ASN A 2 -6.28 13.75 -28.69
C ASN A 2 -7.39 13.63 -27.66
N GLY A 3 -7.84 12.40 -27.41
CA GLY A 3 -8.73 12.10 -26.30
C GLY A 3 -7.95 12.20 -24.99
N LEU A 4 -8.12 13.31 -24.28
CA LEU A 4 -7.73 13.44 -22.87
C LEU A 4 -8.55 12.41 -22.09
N TRP A 5 -7.98 11.25 -21.79
CA TRP A 5 -8.58 10.31 -20.84
C TRP A 5 -8.49 10.95 -19.46
N ARG A 6 -9.52 11.71 -19.09
CA ARG A 6 -9.73 12.16 -17.71
C ARG A 6 -10.28 10.96 -16.93
N THR A 7 -9.43 9.98 -16.66
CA THR A 7 -9.81 8.79 -15.91
C THR A 7 -10.12 9.23 -14.48
N LYS A 8 -11.41 9.25 -14.12
CA LYS A 8 -11.80 9.37 -12.72
C LYS A 8 -11.10 8.25 -11.93
N PRO A 9 -10.58 8.52 -10.72
CA PRO A 9 -10.01 7.47 -9.90
C PRO A 9 -11.07 6.38 -9.67
N VAL A 10 -10.74 5.15 -10.04
CA VAL A 10 -11.59 3.99 -9.79
C VAL A 10 -11.08 3.32 -8.51
N ALA A 11 -11.98 3.11 -7.56
CA ALA A 11 -11.69 2.31 -6.38
C ALA A 11 -11.95 0.83 -6.71
N LEU A 12 -10.95 -0.02 -6.49
CA LEU A 12 -11.06 -1.47 -6.63
C LEU A 12 -11.17 -2.08 -5.23
N LYS A 13 -12.28 -2.77 -4.94
CA LYS A 13 -12.47 -3.51 -3.69
C LYS A 13 -12.12 -4.98 -3.93
N ILE A 14 -11.15 -5.49 -3.18
CA ILE A 14 -10.72 -6.89 -3.22
C ILE A 14 -10.55 -7.39 -1.78
N ASP A 15 -11.09 -8.57 -1.51
CA ASP A 15 -10.86 -9.28 -0.26
C ASP A 15 -9.68 -10.24 -0.44
N LEU A 16 -8.68 -10.17 0.44
CA LEU A 16 -7.50 -11.05 0.42
C LEU A 16 -7.52 -11.99 1.63
N ARG A 17 -7.20 -13.26 1.39
CA ARG A 17 -6.90 -14.26 2.42
C ARG A 17 -5.41 -14.24 2.76
N VAL A 18 -5.06 -14.69 3.96
CA VAL A 18 -3.65 -14.84 4.35
C VAL A 18 -2.97 -15.82 3.39
N GLY A 19 -1.83 -15.41 2.84
CA GLY A 19 -1.08 -16.13 1.82
C GLY A 19 -1.32 -15.62 0.40
N GLU A 20 -2.45 -14.94 0.14
CA GLU A 20 -2.78 -14.41 -1.18
C GLU A 20 -1.97 -13.16 -1.52
N THR A 21 -1.83 -12.93 -2.82
CA THR A 21 -1.05 -11.83 -3.39
C THR A 21 -1.93 -11.02 -4.35
N LEU A 22 -1.80 -9.70 -4.28
CA LEU A 22 -2.39 -8.72 -5.20
C LEU A 22 -1.28 -8.00 -5.96
N GLN A 23 -1.39 -7.92 -7.29
CA GLN A 23 -0.50 -7.12 -8.13
C GLN A 23 -1.15 -5.76 -8.40
N VAL A 24 -0.42 -4.66 -8.17
CA VAL A 24 -0.83 -3.28 -8.48
C VAL A 24 0.28 -2.58 -9.25
N GLY A 25 0.10 -2.39 -10.56
CA GLY A 25 1.18 -1.92 -11.42
C GLY A 25 2.37 -2.88 -11.33
N GLU A 26 3.53 -2.37 -10.94
CA GLU A 26 4.76 -3.15 -10.77
C GLU A 26 4.93 -3.72 -9.34
N ALA A 27 4.09 -3.32 -8.38
CA ALA A 27 4.18 -3.78 -7.00
C ALA A 27 3.37 -5.05 -6.75
N ARG A 28 3.91 -5.92 -5.89
CA ARG A 28 3.22 -7.11 -5.33
C ARG A 28 2.95 -6.88 -3.86
N LEU A 29 1.70 -7.06 -3.46
CA LEU A 29 1.26 -6.99 -2.08
C LEU A 29 0.84 -8.38 -1.63
N LYS A 30 1.49 -8.94 -0.62
CA LYS A 30 1.13 -10.23 -0.02
C LYS A 30 0.59 -10.04 1.38
N LEU A 31 -0.61 -10.58 1.65
CA LEU A 31 -1.14 -10.61 3.02
C LEU A 31 -0.48 -11.75 3.80
N VAL A 32 0.38 -11.43 4.75
CA VAL A 32 1.13 -12.43 5.52
C VAL A 32 0.54 -12.72 6.89
N ARG A 33 -0.25 -11.78 7.44
CA ARG A 33 -0.93 -11.97 8.72
C ARG A 33 -2.20 -11.13 8.80
N LYS A 34 -3.22 -11.68 9.46
CA LYS A 34 -4.41 -10.94 9.91
C LYS A 34 -4.71 -11.34 11.35
N ALA A 35 -4.82 -10.35 12.24
CA ALA A 35 -5.18 -10.54 13.64
C ALA A 35 -6.19 -9.46 14.05
N GLY A 36 -7.45 -9.87 14.24
CA GLY A 36 -8.55 -8.92 14.47
C GLY A 36 -8.66 -7.90 13.34
N GLN A 37 -8.49 -6.63 13.68
CA GLN A 37 -8.52 -5.46 12.79
C GLN A 37 -7.15 -5.10 12.19
N VAL A 38 -6.07 -5.78 12.58
CA VAL A 38 -4.72 -5.50 12.07
C VAL A 38 -4.35 -6.51 11.00
N ALA A 39 -3.84 -6.01 9.88
CA ALA A 39 -3.28 -6.80 8.79
C ALA A 39 -1.80 -6.45 8.60
N THR A 40 -0.98 -7.46 8.30
CA THR A 40 0.42 -7.27 7.93
C THR A 40 0.57 -7.63 6.46
N LEU A 41 1.01 -6.66 5.67
CA LEU A 41 1.28 -6.80 4.25
C LEU A 41 2.81 -6.78 4.03
N VAL A 42 3.30 -7.64 3.15
CA VAL A 42 4.62 -7.48 2.54
C VAL A 42 4.41 -6.82 1.18
N ILE A 43 5.11 -5.70 0.95
CA ILE A 43 5.06 -4.96 -0.30
C ILE A 43 6.42 -5.10 -0.97
N ASP A 44 6.45 -5.79 -2.10
CA ASP A 44 7.60 -5.90 -2.99
C ASP A 44 7.38 -4.92 -4.15
N ALA A 45 8.26 -3.93 -4.28
CA ALA A 45 8.14 -2.86 -5.27
C ALA A 45 9.52 -2.35 -5.68
N PRO A 46 9.65 -1.77 -6.90
CA PRO A 46 10.86 -1.07 -7.33
C PRO A 46 11.24 0.08 -6.38
N ARG A 47 12.54 0.42 -6.31
CA ARG A 47 13.07 1.41 -5.36
C ARG A 47 12.58 2.83 -5.63
N GLU A 48 12.28 3.11 -6.89
CA GLU A 48 11.72 4.36 -7.37
C GLU A 48 10.25 4.55 -6.96
N MET A 49 9.55 3.48 -6.55
CA MET A 49 8.17 3.57 -6.15
C MET A 49 8.04 4.13 -4.73
N LYS A 50 7.31 5.23 -4.59
CA LYS A 50 7.01 5.82 -3.29
C LYS A 50 5.92 5.02 -2.57
N ILE A 51 6.26 4.38 -1.46
CA ILE A 51 5.32 3.72 -0.55
C ILE A 51 5.05 4.64 0.64
N THR A 52 3.79 4.99 0.88
CA THR A 52 3.38 5.82 2.04
C THR A 52 2.35 5.09 2.88
N SER A 53 2.50 5.16 4.21
CA SER A 53 1.46 4.74 5.15
C SER A 53 0.85 5.96 5.82
N GLN A 54 -0.48 6.07 5.81
CA GLN A 54 -1.19 7.05 6.62
C GLN A 54 -1.56 6.39 7.94
N ASN A 55 -0.59 6.30 8.86
CA ASN A 55 -0.87 5.84 10.21
C ASN A 55 -1.13 7.04 11.12
N PRO A 56 -2.39 7.29 11.55
CA PRO A 56 -2.71 8.42 12.43
C PRO A 56 -2.07 8.31 13.83
N LEU A 57 -1.47 7.17 14.19
CA LEU A 57 -0.92 6.91 15.52
C LEU A 57 0.60 7.08 15.62
N ILE A 58 1.31 7.38 14.53
CA ILE A 58 2.75 7.65 14.57
C ILE A 58 2.95 9.17 14.52
N LYS A 59 3.07 9.81 15.69
CA LYS A 59 3.76 11.10 15.79
C LYS A 59 5.25 10.81 15.59
N GLU A 60 5.87 11.47 14.64
CA GLU A 60 7.30 11.33 14.35
C GLU A 60 8.11 11.47 15.65
N PRO A 61 9.02 10.54 15.99
CA PRO A 61 9.94 10.77 17.09
C PRO A 61 10.88 11.91 16.71
N ASN A 62 10.85 12.97 17.52
CA ASN A 62 11.79 14.09 17.44
C ASN A 62 13.21 13.50 17.45
N ARG A 63 14.00 13.75 16.40
CA ARG A 63 15.42 13.42 16.40
C ARG A 63 16.14 14.45 17.28
N GLU A 64 16.39 14.09 18.55
CA GLU A 64 17.49 14.68 19.30
C GLU A 64 18.72 13.83 19.03
N VAL A 65 19.63 14.38 18.24
CA VAL A 65 21.01 13.91 18.09
C VAL A 65 21.78 14.48 19.27
N GLY A 66 22.30 13.60 20.12
CA GLY A 66 23.27 13.88 21.17
C GLY A 66 24.24 12.71 21.27
#